data_AF-A0A160TXY7-F1
#
_entry.id   AF-A0A160TXY7-F1
#
_cell.length_a   1.000
_cell.length_b   1.000
_cell.length_c   1.000
_cell.angle_alpha   90.00
_cell.angle_beta   90.00
_cell.angle_gamma   90.00
#
_symmetry.space_group_name_H-M   'P 1'
#
loop_
_entity.id
_entity.type
_entity.pdbx_description
1 polymer ?
#
loop_
_entity_poly.entity_id
_entity_poly.type
_entity_poly.pdbx_seq_one_letter_code
_entity_poly.pdbx_strand_id
1 'polypeptide(L)'
;MPEELTAAALWSEYSPFIISFGVKVLGALLVLIIGLRIAGWLAGLVRSAALKREGIDDTLGNFFASLVRWAITAAVLIAVLQVFGVQATSFVAVLGALTLAIGLSMQGALGNIASGVMIMLFRPYKLGDYIEAAGVAGTVKDINLFQTVLATVDNVKVLVPNSQAIDGVIENYSGYDTRRADVTFGIDYDDDMDKAIAVIKQVIEADDRIFRDPEPFVKVVNLGDSSVDIATRSWVKAADVWDVKFHLMKAVKEAFDREGISIPYPHQVEIQKQAAND
;
A
#
# COMPACT_ATOMS: atom_id res chain seq x y z
N MET A 1 -41.46 78.26 0.78
CA MET A 1 -42.06 77.73 -0.47
C MET A 1 -41.58 76.30 -0.60
N PRO A 2 -42.48 75.32 -0.84
CA PRO A 2 -42.07 73.93 -0.95
C PRO A 2 -41.14 73.82 -2.17
N GLU A 3 -40.01 73.15 -2.03
CA GLU A 3 -39.21 72.73 -3.18
C GLU A 3 -40.15 72.03 -4.15
N GLU A 4 -40.42 72.64 -5.30
CA GLU A 4 -41.15 71.97 -6.36
C GLU A 4 -40.32 70.74 -6.73
N LEU A 5 -40.84 69.55 -6.44
CA LEU A 5 -40.37 68.28 -6.99
C LEU A 5 -40.53 68.32 -8.51
N THR A 6 -39.64 69.05 -9.18
CA THR A 6 -39.56 69.06 -10.64
C THR A 6 -38.86 67.78 -11.07
N ALA A 7 -39.39 67.12 -12.11
CA ALA A 7 -38.82 65.89 -12.63
C ALA A 7 -37.33 66.03 -13.01
N ALA A 8 -36.89 67.25 -13.36
CA ALA A 8 -35.50 67.58 -13.65
C ALA A 8 -34.60 67.57 -12.41
N ALA A 9 -35.06 68.07 -11.25
CA ALA A 9 -34.30 68.06 -10.00
C ALA A 9 -34.11 66.63 -9.48
N LEU A 10 -35.19 65.84 -9.48
CA LEU A 10 -35.13 64.40 -9.19
C LEU A 10 -34.19 63.67 -10.15
N TRP A 11 -34.23 63.97 -11.45
CA TRP A 11 -33.33 63.34 -12.42
C TRP A 11 -31.86 63.67 -12.17
N SER A 12 -31.51 64.93 -11.89
CA SER A 12 -30.12 65.30 -11.58
C SER A 12 -29.58 64.66 -10.30
N GLU A 13 -30.45 64.43 -9.31
CA GLU A 13 -30.07 63.84 -8.03
C GLU A 13 -29.89 62.31 -8.12
N TYR A 14 -30.79 61.62 -8.82
CA TYR A 14 -30.78 60.15 -8.89
C TYR A 14 -30.06 59.57 -10.12
N SER A 15 -29.84 60.33 -11.20
CA SER A 15 -29.20 59.81 -12.43
C SER A 15 -27.78 59.28 -12.23
N PRO A 16 -26.87 59.86 -11.41
CA PRO A 16 -25.54 59.29 -11.21
C PRO A 16 -25.59 57.93 -10.48
N PHE A 17 -26.54 57.78 -9.55
CA PHE A 17 -26.78 56.52 -8.86
C PHE A 17 -27.34 55.46 -9.81
N ILE A 18 -28.35 55.82 -10.61
CA ILE A 18 -28.98 54.90 -11.59
C ILE A 18 -27.96 54.46 -12.65
N ILE A 19 -27.14 55.37 -13.17
CA ILE A 19 -26.14 55.07 -14.20
C ILE A 19 -25.04 54.19 -13.61
N SER A 20 -24.48 54.54 -12.45
CA SER A 20 -23.42 53.74 -11.82
C SER A 20 -23.90 52.35 -11.40
N PHE A 21 -25.13 52.24 -10.88
CA PHE A 21 -25.76 50.96 -10.58
C PHE A 21 -26.01 50.14 -11.87
N GLY A 22 -26.52 50.77 -12.92
CA GLY A 22 -26.74 50.13 -14.22
C GLY A 22 -25.45 49.57 -14.83
N VAL A 23 -24.33 50.31 -14.76
CA VAL A 23 -23.02 49.82 -15.20
C VAL A 23 -22.55 48.62 -14.37
N LYS A 24 -22.74 48.64 -13.04
CA LYS A 24 -22.41 47.49 -12.17
C LYS A 24 -23.26 46.27 -12.50
N VAL A 25 -24.56 46.44 -12.72
CA VAL A 25 -25.47 45.35 -13.12
C VAL A 25 -25.06 44.77 -14.47
N LEU A 26 -24.75 45.60 -15.46
CA LEU A 26 -24.27 45.15 -16.77
C LEU A 26 -22.93 44.39 -16.66
N GLY A 27 -21.98 44.92 -15.90
CA GLY A 27 -20.70 44.25 -15.63
C GLY A 27 -20.88 42.90 -14.93
N ALA A 28 -21.74 42.85 -13.91
CA ALA A 28 -22.09 41.63 -13.19
C ALA A 28 -22.76 40.59 -14.11
N LEU A 29 -23.70 41.00 -14.95
CA LEU A 29 -24.34 40.12 -15.93
C LEU A 29 -23.33 39.59 -16.96
N LEU A 30 -22.42 40.42 -17.43
CA LEU A 30 -21.38 40.02 -18.36
C LEU A 30 -20.45 38.97 -17.73
N VAL A 31 -19.96 39.23 -16.51
CA VAL A 31 -19.13 38.26 -15.77
C VAL A 31 -19.90 36.96 -15.51
N LEU A 32 -21.17 37.04 -15.13
CA LEU A 32 -22.01 35.87 -14.86
C LEU A 32 -22.21 35.02 -16.13
N ILE A 33 -22.59 35.64 -17.25
CA ILE A 33 -22.83 34.92 -18.51
C ILE A 33 -21.54 34.28 -19.01
N ILE A 34 -20.45 35.04 -19.07
CA ILE A 34 -19.15 34.52 -19.53
C ILE A 34 -18.66 33.41 -18.59
N GLY A 35 -18.72 33.64 -17.29
CA GLY A 35 -18.28 32.70 -16.27
C GLY A 35 -19.06 31.37 -16.31
N LEU A 36 -20.39 31.41 -16.41
CA LEU A 36 -21.20 30.20 -16.51
C LEU A 36 -21.00 29.46 -17.84
N ARG A 37 -20.72 30.19 -18.93
CA ARG A 37 -20.35 29.56 -20.21
C ARG A 37 -18.99 28.87 -20.13
N ILE A 38 -18.00 29.50 -19.51
CA ILE A 38 -16.69 28.87 -19.25
C ILE A 38 -16.86 27.64 -18.36
N ALA A 39 -17.67 27.71 -17.29
CA ALA A 39 -17.94 26.59 -16.42
C ALA A 39 -18.53 25.39 -17.16
N GLY A 40 -19.54 25.63 -18.01
CA GLY A 40 -20.14 24.59 -18.84
C GLY A 40 -19.17 24.01 -19.87
N TRP A 41 -18.37 24.86 -20.50
CA TRP A 41 -17.37 24.44 -21.48
C TRP A 41 -16.27 23.57 -20.84
N LEU A 42 -15.67 24.02 -19.73
CA LEU A 42 -14.65 23.25 -19.00
C LEU A 42 -15.20 21.92 -18.46
N ALA A 43 -16.43 21.93 -17.91
CA ALA A 43 -17.08 20.69 -17.49
C ALA A 43 -17.30 19.72 -18.66
N GLY A 44 -17.69 20.23 -19.84
CA GLY A 44 -17.81 19.44 -21.07
C GLY A 44 -16.48 18.85 -21.53
N LEU A 45 -15.38 19.59 -21.41
CA LEU A 45 -14.03 19.08 -21.69
C LEU A 45 -13.64 17.95 -20.73
N VAL A 46 -13.88 18.13 -19.43
CA VAL A 46 -13.58 17.12 -18.40
C VAL A 46 -14.38 15.84 -18.66
N ARG A 47 -15.68 15.97 -18.92
CA ARG A 47 -16.54 14.83 -19.28
C ARG A 47 -16.00 14.11 -20.53
N SER A 48 -15.69 14.86 -21.57
CA SER A 48 -15.20 14.30 -22.84
C SER A 48 -13.84 13.63 -22.70
N ALA A 49 -12.95 14.17 -21.84
CA ALA A 49 -11.65 13.58 -21.55
C ALA A 49 -11.79 12.32 -20.70
N ALA A 50 -12.71 12.31 -19.74
CA ALA A 50 -12.99 11.18 -18.87
C ALA A 50 -13.55 9.98 -19.67
N LEU A 51 -14.52 10.22 -20.55
CA LEU A 51 -15.15 9.17 -21.38
C LEU A 51 -14.23 8.58 -22.45
N LYS A 52 -13.11 9.24 -22.77
CA LYS A 52 -12.08 8.70 -23.68
C LYS A 52 -11.16 7.70 -23.00
N ARG A 53 -11.23 7.53 -21.68
CA ARG A 53 -10.38 6.60 -20.92
C ARG A 53 -11.13 5.30 -20.68
N GLU A 54 -10.51 4.19 -21.07
CA GLU A 54 -11.00 2.86 -20.72
C GLU A 54 -11.06 2.70 -19.19
N GLY A 55 -12.19 2.21 -18.69
CA GLY A 55 -12.44 2.02 -17.25
C GLY A 55 -13.14 3.18 -16.52
N ILE A 56 -13.45 4.29 -17.21
CA ILE A 56 -14.29 5.37 -16.67
C ILE A 56 -15.69 5.28 -17.30
N ASP A 57 -16.71 5.10 -16.46
CA ASP A 57 -18.10 5.10 -16.90
C ASP A 57 -18.69 6.52 -16.96
N ASP A 58 -19.88 6.62 -17.56
CA ASP A 58 -20.63 7.89 -17.65
C ASP A 58 -20.89 8.52 -16.29
N THR A 59 -21.08 7.71 -15.25
CA THR A 59 -21.35 8.17 -13.89
C THR A 59 -20.15 8.93 -13.33
N LEU A 60 -18.97 8.32 -13.40
CA LEU A 60 -17.74 8.89 -12.89
C LEU A 60 -17.29 10.10 -13.72
N GLY A 61 -17.46 10.05 -15.05
CA GLY A 61 -17.23 11.20 -15.92
C GLY A 61 -18.14 12.39 -15.60
N ASN A 62 -19.43 12.15 -15.35
CA ASN A 62 -20.38 13.19 -14.95
C ASN A 62 -20.10 13.75 -13.55
N PHE A 63 -19.63 12.91 -12.62
CA PHE A 63 -19.24 13.33 -11.27
C PHE A 63 -18.12 14.38 -11.33
N PHE A 64 -17.00 14.09 -12.01
CA PHE A 64 -15.89 15.03 -12.12
C PHE A 64 -16.26 16.31 -12.88
N ALA A 65 -17.03 16.19 -13.96
CA ALA A 65 -17.52 17.34 -14.70
C ALA A 65 -18.42 18.25 -13.85
N SER A 66 -19.27 17.66 -13.01
CA SER A 66 -20.12 18.40 -12.07
C SER A 66 -19.30 19.11 -11.01
N LEU A 67 -18.27 18.46 -10.46
CA LEU A 67 -17.38 19.06 -9.46
C LEU A 67 -16.69 20.32 -10.02
N VAL A 68 -16.14 20.22 -11.23
CA VAL A 68 -15.50 21.36 -11.92
C VAL A 68 -16.52 22.48 -12.20
N ARG A 69 -17.72 22.13 -12.67
CA ARG A 69 -18.78 23.12 -12.92
C ARG A 69 -19.15 23.88 -11.65
N TRP A 70 -19.36 23.18 -10.53
CA TRP A 70 -19.72 23.79 -9.26
C TRP A 70 -18.60 24.67 -8.69
N ALA A 71 -17.35 24.21 -8.77
CA ALA A 71 -16.20 25.00 -8.32
C ALA A 71 -16.08 26.33 -9.09
N ILE A 72 -16.18 26.29 -10.43
CA ILE A 72 -16.11 27.51 -11.25
C ILE A 72 -17.34 28.39 -11.01
N THR A 73 -18.53 27.80 -10.88
CA THR A 73 -19.76 28.56 -10.60
C THR A 73 -19.65 29.32 -9.28
N ALA A 74 -19.13 28.68 -8.22
CA ALA A 74 -18.89 29.36 -6.94
C ALA A 74 -17.91 30.54 -7.06
N ALA A 75 -16.81 30.37 -7.81
CA ALA A 75 -15.86 31.44 -8.08
C ALA A 75 -16.48 32.61 -8.86
N VAL A 76 -17.32 32.32 -9.87
CA VAL A 76 -18.04 33.33 -10.65
C VAL A 76 -19.04 34.10 -9.77
N LEU A 77 -19.78 33.42 -8.89
CA LEU A 77 -20.70 34.09 -7.96
C LEU A 77 -19.97 35.05 -7.02
N ILE A 78 -18.80 34.65 -6.51
CA ILE A 78 -17.95 35.52 -5.69
C ILE A 78 -17.49 36.75 -6.49
N ALA A 79 -17.02 36.55 -7.73
CA ALA A 79 -16.61 37.65 -8.59
C ALA A 79 -17.75 38.65 -8.86
N VAL A 80 -18.97 38.15 -9.09
CA VAL A 80 -20.17 38.98 -9.29
C VAL A 80 -20.48 39.81 -8.04
N LEU A 81 -20.40 39.24 -6.83
CA LEU A 81 -20.61 39.98 -5.58
C LEU A 81 -19.59 41.13 -5.40
N GLN A 82 -18.35 40.92 -5.82
CA GLN A 82 -17.31 41.95 -5.76
C GLN A 82 -17.61 43.13 -6.71
N VAL A 83 -18.25 42.91 -7.87
CA VAL A 83 -18.68 43.99 -8.77
C VAL A 83 -19.66 44.95 -8.09
N PHE A 84 -20.52 44.42 -7.21
CA PHE A 84 -21.43 45.24 -6.41
C PHE A 84 -20.78 45.93 -5.21
N GLY A 85 -19.49 45.70 -4.96
CA GLY A 85 -18.77 46.22 -3.79
C GLY A 85 -19.04 45.45 -2.50
N VAL A 86 -19.64 44.25 -2.60
CA VAL A 86 -19.82 43.38 -1.43
C VAL A 86 -18.47 42.74 -1.09
N GLN A 87 -18.08 42.86 0.17
CA GLN A 87 -16.86 42.25 0.67
C GLN A 87 -17.04 40.72 0.75
N ALA A 88 -16.59 40.01 -0.28
CA ALA A 88 -16.78 38.56 -0.39
C ALA A 88 -15.86 37.73 0.55
N THR A 89 -15.09 38.36 1.44
CA THR A 89 -14.14 37.71 2.35
C THR A 89 -14.80 36.65 3.22
N SER A 90 -16.03 36.90 3.71
CA SER A 90 -16.78 35.93 4.52
C SER A 90 -17.14 34.67 3.72
N PHE A 91 -17.53 34.82 2.45
CA PHE A 91 -17.80 33.69 1.56
C PHE A 91 -16.54 32.88 1.25
N VAL A 92 -15.43 33.57 0.98
CA VAL A 92 -14.13 32.92 0.77
C VAL A 92 -13.70 32.14 2.00
N ALA A 93 -13.87 32.71 3.20
CA ALA A 93 -13.57 32.02 4.46
C ALA A 93 -14.40 30.74 4.64
N VAL A 94 -15.72 30.80 4.37
CA VAL A 94 -16.60 29.62 4.44
C VAL A 94 -16.20 28.55 3.41
N LEU A 95 -15.94 28.95 2.16
CA LEU A 95 -15.48 28.00 1.13
C LEU A 95 -14.11 27.38 1.47
N GLY A 96 -13.20 28.17 2.05
CA GLY A 96 -11.91 27.67 2.54
C GLY A 96 -12.09 26.64 3.64
N ALA A 97 -12.95 26.92 4.62
CA ALA A 97 -13.29 25.99 5.70
C ALA A 97 -13.93 24.69 5.16
N LEU A 98 -14.87 24.80 4.22
CA LEU A 98 -15.49 23.63 3.56
C LEU A 98 -14.46 22.80 2.78
N THR A 99 -13.57 23.47 2.04
CA THR A 99 -12.51 22.79 1.27
C THR A 99 -11.56 22.04 2.21
N LEU A 100 -11.18 22.66 3.33
CA LEU A 100 -10.36 22.01 4.35
C LEU A 100 -11.08 20.80 4.96
N ALA A 101 -12.36 20.95 5.33
CA ALA A 101 -13.15 19.86 5.91
C ALA A 101 -13.27 18.66 4.94
N ILE A 102 -13.56 18.92 3.66
CA ILE A 102 -13.61 17.88 2.62
C ILE A 102 -12.23 17.25 2.43
N GLY A 103 -11.16 18.05 2.36
CA GLY A 103 -9.80 17.55 2.21
C GLY A 103 -9.35 16.65 3.35
N LEU A 104 -9.62 17.05 4.59
CA LEU A 104 -9.35 16.24 5.79
C LEU A 104 -10.19 14.95 5.78
N SER A 105 -11.45 15.01 5.36
CA SER A 105 -12.29 13.82 5.23
C SER A 105 -11.77 12.85 4.16
N MET A 106 -11.07 13.34 3.13
CA MET A 106 -10.50 12.53 2.04
C MET A 106 -9.01 12.18 2.23
N GLN A 107 -8.40 12.57 3.36
CA GLN A 107 -6.97 12.41 3.60
C GLN A 107 -6.50 10.95 3.40
N GLY A 108 -7.25 9.97 3.88
CA GLY A 108 -6.92 8.55 3.72
C GLY A 108 -6.91 8.07 2.26
N ALA A 109 -7.88 8.51 1.45
CA ALA A 109 -7.95 8.15 0.03
C ALA A 109 -6.79 8.77 -0.76
N LEU A 110 -6.48 10.05 -0.51
CA LEU A 110 -5.34 10.74 -1.12
C LEU A 110 -4.00 10.12 -0.69
N GLY A 111 -3.87 9.70 0.57
CA GLY A 111 -2.70 9.00 1.07
C GLY A 111 -2.45 7.68 0.35
N ASN A 112 -3.51 6.91 0.07
CA ASN A 112 -3.40 5.67 -0.73
C ASN A 112 -2.95 5.94 -2.17
N ILE A 113 -3.50 6.97 -2.82
CA ILE A 113 -3.06 7.36 -4.17
C ILE A 113 -1.58 7.72 -4.19
N ALA A 114 -1.15 8.59 -3.27
CA ALA A 114 0.25 9.00 -3.18
C ALA A 114 1.17 7.79 -2.95
N SER A 115 0.77 6.89 -2.05
CA SER A 115 1.51 5.64 -1.77
C SER A 115 1.57 4.71 -2.98
N GLY A 116 0.47 4.59 -3.73
CA GLY A 116 0.43 3.83 -4.98
C GLY A 116 1.40 4.37 -6.02
N VAL A 117 1.43 5.69 -6.20
CA VAL A 117 2.41 6.35 -7.10
C VAL A 117 3.85 6.06 -6.64
N MET A 118 4.11 6.13 -5.33
CA MET A 118 5.44 5.81 -4.77
C MET A 118 5.85 4.36 -5.04
N ILE A 119 4.95 3.40 -4.85
CA ILE A 119 5.19 1.98 -5.17
C ILE A 119 5.53 1.83 -6.66
N MET A 120 4.74 2.44 -7.55
CA MET A 120 4.97 2.35 -9.01
C MET A 120 6.29 2.99 -9.45
N LEU A 121 6.69 4.09 -8.79
CA LEU A 121 7.89 4.86 -9.12
C LEU A 121 9.16 4.19 -8.60
N PHE A 122 9.20 3.84 -7.31
CA PHE A 122 10.39 3.29 -6.66
C PHE A 122 10.46 1.76 -6.69
N ARG A 123 9.33 1.09 -6.94
CA ARG A 123 9.20 -0.37 -7.07
C ARG A 123 9.91 -1.14 -5.94
N PRO A 124 9.51 -0.91 -4.66
CA PRO A 124 10.01 -1.74 -3.55
C PRO A 124 9.66 -3.23 -3.74
N TYR A 125 8.61 -3.50 -4.52
CA TYR A 125 8.22 -4.80 -5.03
C TYR A 125 7.51 -4.62 -6.39
N LYS A 126 7.37 -5.72 -7.13
CA LYS A 126 6.71 -5.76 -8.44
C LYS A 126 5.73 -6.93 -8.56
N LEU A 127 4.95 -6.95 -9.64
CA LEU A 127 4.08 -8.07 -9.98
C LEU A 127 4.87 -9.38 -10.02
N GLY A 128 4.35 -10.40 -9.35
CA GLY A 128 4.97 -11.72 -9.23
C GLY A 128 5.90 -11.90 -8.03
N ASP A 129 6.29 -10.84 -7.33
CA ASP A 129 7.09 -10.98 -6.11
C ASP A 129 6.26 -11.60 -4.98
N TYR A 130 6.87 -12.48 -4.20
CA TYR A 130 6.32 -12.95 -2.93
C TYR A 130 6.81 -12.05 -1.80
N ILE A 131 5.89 -11.31 -1.19
CA ILE A 131 6.21 -10.31 -0.17
C ILE A 131 5.41 -10.54 1.11
N GLU A 132 5.89 -9.99 2.22
CA GLU A 132 5.11 -9.74 3.42
C GLU A 132 5.05 -8.24 3.70
N ALA A 133 3.82 -7.71 3.74
CA ALA A 133 3.54 -6.30 3.98
C ALA A 133 2.24 -6.18 4.79
N ALA A 134 2.17 -5.20 5.70
CA ALA A 134 1.02 -5.00 6.58
C ALA A 134 0.58 -6.27 7.34
N GLY A 135 1.54 -7.15 7.69
CA GLY A 135 1.27 -8.43 8.37
C GLY A 135 0.63 -9.51 7.50
N VAL A 136 0.64 -9.35 6.17
CA VAL A 136 0.09 -10.31 5.22
C VAL A 136 1.19 -10.74 4.24
N ALA A 137 1.44 -12.05 4.16
CA ALA A 137 2.33 -12.65 3.18
C ALA A 137 1.57 -13.15 1.94
N GLY A 138 2.08 -12.86 0.74
CA GLY A 138 1.47 -13.30 -0.50
C GLY A 138 2.23 -12.87 -1.76
N THR A 139 1.84 -13.46 -2.89
CA THR A 139 2.35 -13.08 -4.21
C THR A 139 1.59 -11.86 -4.73
N VAL A 140 2.32 -10.83 -5.16
CA VAL A 140 1.73 -9.63 -5.77
C VAL A 140 1.11 -9.98 -7.12
N LYS A 141 -0.22 -9.83 -7.22
CA LYS A 141 -0.99 -10.09 -8.45
C LYS A 141 -1.35 -8.83 -9.21
N ASP A 142 -1.56 -7.72 -8.52
CA ASP A 142 -1.88 -6.42 -9.12
C ASP A 142 -1.43 -5.27 -8.22
N ILE A 143 -1.11 -4.12 -8.82
CA ILE A 143 -0.77 -2.88 -8.11
C ILE A 143 -1.57 -1.75 -8.76
N ASN A 144 -2.58 -1.26 -8.04
CA ASN A 144 -3.50 -0.21 -8.50
C ASN A 144 -3.15 1.10 -7.78
N LEU A 145 -3.81 2.22 -8.15
CA LEU A 145 -3.58 3.50 -7.47
C LEU A 145 -3.89 3.45 -5.97
N PHE A 146 -4.87 2.65 -5.56
CA PHE A 146 -5.39 2.66 -4.19
C PHE A 146 -4.91 1.48 -3.33
N GLN A 147 -4.56 0.35 -3.95
CA GLN A 147 -4.30 -0.90 -3.26
C GLN A 147 -3.33 -1.79 -4.03
N THR A 148 -2.70 -2.68 -3.29
CA THR A 148 -1.92 -3.81 -3.80
C THR A 148 -2.72 -5.08 -3.57
N VAL A 149 -2.81 -5.91 -4.61
CA VAL A 149 -3.54 -7.18 -4.58
C VAL A 149 -2.55 -8.31 -4.35
N LEU A 150 -2.69 -9.01 -3.24
CA LEU A 150 -1.90 -10.18 -2.89
C LEU A 150 -2.72 -11.46 -3.06
N ALA A 151 -2.07 -12.54 -3.46
CA ALA A 151 -2.60 -13.89 -3.33
C ALA A 151 -1.79 -14.65 -2.28
N THR A 152 -2.43 -15.12 -1.22
CA THR A 152 -1.76 -15.96 -0.20
C THR A 152 -1.34 -17.30 -0.80
N VAL A 153 -0.56 -18.09 -0.06
CA VAL A 153 -0.17 -19.45 -0.48
C VAL A 153 -1.38 -20.37 -0.70
N ASP A 154 -2.47 -20.15 0.05
CA ASP A 154 -3.75 -20.86 -0.09
C ASP A 154 -4.66 -20.20 -1.15
N ASN A 155 -4.12 -19.30 -1.97
CA ASN A 155 -4.79 -18.58 -3.04
C ASN A 155 -5.98 -17.69 -2.59
N VAL A 156 -5.91 -17.13 -1.38
CA VAL A 156 -6.86 -16.12 -0.91
C VAL A 156 -6.45 -14.74 -1.46
N LYS A 157 -7.39 -14.05 -2.09
CA LYS A 157 -7.19 -12.68 -2.59
C LYS A 157 -7.28 -11.68 -1.44
N VAL A 158 -6.17 -11.02 -1.14
CA VAL A 158 -6.08 -9.98 -0.12
C VAL A 158 -5.87 -8.62 -0.79
N LEU A 159 -6.66 -7.64 -0.38
CA LEU A 159 -6.62 -6.27 -0.89
C LEU A 159 -5.99 -5.38 0.19
N VAL A 160 -4.75 -4.96 -0.01
CA VAL A 160 -4.02 -4.14 0.96
C VAL A 160 -4.01 -2.69 0.49
N PRO A 161 -4.57 -1.73 1.25
CA PRO A 161 -4.47 -0.31 0.92
C PRO A 161 -3.00 0.09 0.75
N ASN A 162 -2.66 0.84 -0.31
CA ASN A 162 -1.27 1.16 -0.61
C ASN A 162 -0.58 1.94 0.52
N SER A 163 -1.32 2.79 1.23
CA SER A 163 -0.76 3.49 2.39
C SER A 163 -0.32 2.50 3.46
N GLN A 164 -1.11 1.46 3.73
CA GLN A 164 -0.73 0.40 4.69
C GLN A 164 0.38 -0.50 4.17
N ALA A 165 0.40 -0.79 2.86
CA ALA A 165 1.40 -1.67 2.25
C ALA A 165 2.83 -1.13 2.35
N ILE A 166 3.01 0.19 2.49
CA ILE A 166 4.32 0.84 2.64
C ILE A 166 4.52 1.53 4.00
N ASP A 167 3.51 1.46 4.87
CA ASP A 167 3.57 1.98 6.24
C ASP A 167 4.23 0.93 7.15
N GLY A 168 5.54 0.73 6.97
CA GLY A 168 6.34 -0.20 7.77
C GLY A 168 7.43 -0.93 6.99
N VAL A 169 7.92 -2.01 7.59
CA VAL A 169 8.90 -2.91 6.98
C VAL A 169 8.20 -3.79 5.94
N ILE A 170 8.83 -3.93 4.79
CA ILE A 170 8.39 -4.81 3.71
C ILE A 170 9.44 -5.90 3.56
N GLU A 171 9.04 -7.15 3.76
CA GLU A 171 9.91 -8.29 3.45
C GLU A 171 9.64 -8.74 2.02
N ASN A 172 10.59 -8.52 1.11
CA ASN A 172 10.49 -9.03 -0.26
C ASN A 172 11.34 -10.31 -0.38
N TYR A 173 10.68 -11.46 -0.31
CA TYR A 173 11.34 -12.76 -0.42
C TYR A 173 11.82 -13.06 -1.85
N SER A 174 11.33 -12.31 -2.84
CA SER A 174 11.71 -12.39 -4.26
C SER A 174 12.65 -11.26 -4.68
N GLY A 175 13.09 -10.40 -3.75
CA GLY A 175 13.93 -9.24 -4.05
C GLY A 175 15.35 -9.60 -4.50
N TYR A 176 15.83 -10.79 -4.13
CA TYR A 176 17.12 -11.34 -4.55
C TYR A 176 16.90 -12.70 -5.22
N ASP A 177 17.76 -13.05 -6.19
CA ASP A 177 17.68 -14.32 -6.93
C ASP A 177 17.95 -15.55 -6.06
N THR A 178 18.64 -15.36 -4.95
CA THR A 178 19.11 -16.42 -4.07
C THR A 178 18.61 -16.22 -2.64
N ARG A 179 18.28 -17.31 -1.95
CA ARG A 179 17.86 -17.30 -0.54
C ARG A 179 18.40 -18.52 0.18
N ARG A 180 18.53 -18.41 1.49
CA ARG A 180 19.04 -19.47 2.37
C ARG A 180 17.91 -20.40 2.83
N ALA A 181 18.10 -21.70 2.60
CA ALA A 181 17.28 -22.77 3.13
C ALA A 181 17.91 -23.28 4.43
N ASP A 182 17.25 -22.98 5.56
CA ASP A 182 17.70 -23.37 6.89
C ASP A 182 16.86 -24.56 7.39
N VAL A 183 17.53 -25.64 7.78
CA VAL A 183 16.92 -26.84 8.38
C VAL A 183 17.80 -27.32 9.53
N THR A 184 17.20 -27.67 10.67
CA THR A 184 17.92 -28.21 11.84
C THR A 184 17.50 -29.65 12.08
N PHE A 185 18.50 -30.51 12.32
CA PHE A 185 18.31 -31.92 12.61
C PHE A 185 18.84 -32.20 14.03
N GLY A 186 18.02 -32.84 14.86
CA GLY A 186 18.44 -33.33 16.17
C GLY A 186 18.90 -34.77 16.08
N ILE A 187 20.06 -35.09 16.65
CA ILE A 187 20.56 -36.46 16.82
C ILE A 187 20.61 -36.82 18.31
N ASP A 188 20.69 -38.11 18.64
CA ASP A 188 20.81 -38.55 20.03
C ASP A 188 22.17 -38.12 20.62
N TYR A 189 22.27 -37.98 21.94
CA TYR A 189 23.52 -37.64 22.61
C TYR A 189 24.57 -38.75 22.50
N ASP A 190 24.12 -40.00 22.31
CA ASP A 190 25.01 -41.15 22.14
C ASP A 190 25.50 -41.31 20.68
N ASP A 191 24.94 -40.56 19.73
CA ASP A 191 25.35 -40.62 18.32
C ASP A 191 26.67 -39.86 18.05
N ASP A 192 27.43 -40.34 17.06
CA ASP A 192 28.63 -39.65 16.58
C ASP A 192 28.23 -38.41 15.75
N MET A 193 28.49 -37.24 16.33
CA MET A 193 28.21 -35.93 15.75
C MET A 193 28.95 -35.70 14.43
N ASP A 194 30.21 -36.11 14.33
CA ASP A 194 31.02 -35.91 13.12
C ASP A 194 30.53 -36.82 11.99
N LYS A 195 30.11 -38.05 12.32
CA LYS A 195 29.42 -38.93 11.37
C LYS A 195 28.11 -38.32 10.88
N ALA A 196 27.28 -37.79 11.77
CA ALA A 196 26.03 -37.14 11.37
C ALA A 196 26.23 -35.92 10.48
N ILE A 197 27.21 -35.07 10.78
CA ILE A 197 27.60 -33.94 9.93
C ILE A 197 28.04 -34.43 8.54
N ALA A 198 28.86 -35.49 8.48
CA ALA A 198 29.34 -36.04 7.21
C ALA A 198 28.18 -36.56 6.34
N VAL A 199 27.21 -37.26 6.95
CA VAL A 199 26.01 -37.77 6.25
C VAL A 199 25.15 -36.62 5.73
N ILE A 200 24.91 -35.58 6.54
CA ILE A 200 24.18 -34.38 6.11
C ILE A 200 24.89 -33.72 4.92
N LYS A 201 26.22 -33.56 5.01
CA LYS A 201 27.01 -32.96 3.92
C LYS A 201 26.88 -33.76 2.63
N GLN A 202 26.92 -35.09 2.67
CA GLN A 202 26.72 -35.93 1.49
C GLN A 202 25.35 -35.71 0.84
N VAL A 203 24.28 -35.59 1.64
CA VAL A 203 22.93 -35.30 1.12
C VAL A 203 22.86 -33.92 0.47
N ILE A 204 23.50 -32.92 1.09
CA ILE A 204 23.60 -31.57 0.51
C ILE A 204 24.47 -31.57 -0.77
N GLU A 205 25.53 -32.38 -0.82
CA GLU A 205 26.41 -32.56 -1.98
C GLU A 205 25.72 -33.24 -3.16
N ALA A 206 24.71 -34.06 -2.89
CA ALA A 206 23.93 -34.74 -3.93
C ALA A 206 22.81 -33.88 -4.54
N ASP A 207 22.42 -32.74 -3.93
CA ASP A 207 21.36 -31.87 -4.46
C ASP A 207 21.94 -30.73 -5.30
N ASP A 208 21.75 -30.81 -6.62
CA ASP A 208 22.27 -29.83 -7.60
C ASP A 208 21.64 -28.43 -7.47
N ARG A 209 20.54 -28.28 -6.74
CA ARG A 209 19.90 -26.98 -6.49
C ARG A 209 20.63 -26.17 -5.42
N ILE A 210 21.45 -26.82 -4.60
CA ILE A 210 22.21 -26.18 -3.52
C ILE A 210 23.54 -25.64 -4.06
N PHE A 211 23.75 -24.35 -3.88
CA PHE A 211 24.99 -23.70 -4.27
C PHE A 211 26.15 -24.13 -3.37
N ARG A 212 27.33 -24.27 -3.98
CA ARG A 212 28.59 -24.62 -3.31
C ARG A 212 29.33 -23.39 -2.80
N ASP A 213 29.03 -22.22 -3.36
CA ASP A 213 29.54 -20.93 -2.94
C ASP A 213 28.35 -19.99 -2.69
N PRO A 214 28.14 -19.51 -1.45
CA PRO A 214 28.90 -19.82 -0.24
C PRO A 214 28.83 -21.28 0.19
N GLU A 215 29.88 -21.78 0.87
CA GLU A 215 29.92 -23.15 1.38
C GLU A 215 28.70 -23.42 2.29
N PRO A 216 27.96 -24.53 2.08
CA PRO A 216 26.87 -24.91 2.95
C PRO A 216 27.32 -25.06 4.41
N PHE A 217 26.65 -24.32 5.29
CA PHE A 217 26.92 -24.43 6.73
C PHE A 217 26.30 -25.72 7.25
N VAL A 218 27.11 -26.59 7.86
CA VAL A 218 26.64 -27.78 8.59
C VAL A 218 27.43 -27.88 9.88
N LYS A 219 26.83 -27.44 10.99
CA LYS A 219 27.50 -27.43 12.32
C LYS A 219 26.49 -27.65 13.43
N VAL A 220 27.00 -28.15 14.56
CA VAL A 220 26.27 -28.21 15.82
C VAL A 220 26.03 -26.79 16.32
N VAL A 221 24.78 -26.46 16.60
CA VAL A 221 24.38 -25.12 17.04
C VAL A 221 23.80 -25.10 18.44
N ASN A 222 23.35 -26.24 18.96
CA ASN A 222 22.73 -26.33 20.26
C ASN A 222 22.89 -27.75 20.85
N LEU A 223 22.93 -27.82 22.18
CA LEU A 223 22.82 -29.04 22.97
C LEU A 223 21.49 -28.92 23.74
N GLY A 224 20.43 -29.52 23.20
CA GLY A 224 19.06 -29.39 23.70
C GLY A 224 18.73 -30.38 24.82
N ASP A 225 17.49 -30.33 25.31
CA ASP A 225 17.04 -31.17 26.43
C ASP A 225 17.08 -32.67 26.13
N SER A 226 16.99 -33.06 24.86
CA SER A 226 17.00 -34.48 24.45
C SER A 226 17.74 -34.74 23.13
N SER A 227 18.39 -33.75 22.53
CA SER A 227 19.08 -33.86 21.24
C SER A 227 20.31 -32.97 21.15
N VAL A 228 21.26 -33.39 20.31
CA VAL A 228 22.31 -32.53 19.76
C VAL A 228 21.82 -31.94 18.44
N ASP A 229 21.69 -30.62 18.35
CA ASP A 229 21.07 -29.96 17.19
C ASP A 229 22.12 -29.52 16.18
N ILE A 230 22.06 -30.09 14.98
CA ILE A 230 22.91 -29.76 13.84
C ILE A 230 22.10 -28.90 12.87
N ALA A 231 22.51 -27.64 12.70
CA ALA A 231 21.88 -26.75 11.73
C ALA A 231 22.57 -26.83 10.39
N THR A 232 21.74 -26.83 9.35
CA THR A 232 22.12 -26.66 7.96
C THR A 232 21.70 -25.28 7.48
N ARG A 233 22.56 -24.62 6.71
CA ARG A 233 22.22 -23.38 6.00
C ARG A 233 22.78 -23.45 4.59
N SER A 234 21.90 -23.63 3.63
CA SER A 234 22.24 -23.88 2.23
C SER A 234 21.68 -22.78 1.35
N TRP A 235 22.50 -22.16 0.50
CA TRP A 235 22.02 -21.16 -0.45
C TRP A 235 21.44 -21.84 -1.70
N VAL A 236 20.28 -21.37 -2.13
CA VAL A 236 19.53 -21.90 -3.28
C VAL A 236 18.89 -20.75 -4.06
N LYS A 237 18.32 -21.02 -5.24
CA LYS A 237 17.44 -20.04 -5.90
C LYS A 237 16.23 -19.74 -5.02
N ALA A 238 15.79 -18.49 -4.98
CA ALA A 238 14.69 -18.06 -4.11
C ALA A 238 13.40 -18.86 -4.35
N ALA A 239 13.14 -19.27 -5.59
CA ALA A 239 12.00 -20.10 -5.97
C ALA A 239 12.05 -21.53 -5.41
N ASP A 240 13.26 -22.09 -5.21
CA ASP A 240 13.46 -23.50 -4.86
C ASP A 240 13.54 -23.73 -3.34
N VAL A 241 13.49 -22.67 -2.52
CA VAL A 241 13.73 -22.73 -1.07
C VAL A 241 12.87 -23.77 -0.37
N TRP A 242 11.56 -23.78 -0.64
CA TRP A 242 10.64 -24.71 0.02
C TRP A 242 10.87 -26.15 -0.44
N ASP A 243 11.00 -26.37 -1.74
CA ASP A 243 11.25 -27.70 -2.29
C ASP A 243 12.56 -28.30 -1.80
N VAL A 244 13.61 -27.49 -1.68
CA VAL A 244 14.89 -27.93 -1.12
C VAL A 244 14.75 -28.22 0.38
N LYS A 245 14.06 -27.39 1.16
CA LYS A 245 13.83 -27.66 2.59
C LYS A 245 13.10 -29.00 2.81
N PHE A 246 12.03 -29.25 2.04
CA PHE A 246 11.27 -30.49 2.16
C PHE A 246 12.06 -31.71 1.68
N HIS A 247 12.80 -31.56 0.59
CA HIS A 247 13.69 -32.61 0.10
C HIS A 247 14.79 -32.96 1.11
N LEU A 248 15.52 -31.96 1.62
CA LEU A 248 16.56 -32.15 2.63
C LEU A 248 16.01 -32.81 3.89
N MET A 249 14.85 -32.37 4.38
CA MET A 249 14.22 -32.96 5.57
C MET A 249 14.02 -34.47 5.41
N LYS A 250 13.48 -34.89 4.27
CA LYS A 250 13.24 -36.32 3.98
C LYS A 250 14.55 -37.07 3.73
N ALA A 251 15.42 -36.55 2.86
CA ALA A 251 16.63 -37.23 2.43
C ALA A 251 17.63 -37.44 3.59
N VAL A 252 17.75 -36.46 4.49
CA VAL A 252 18.59 -36.60 5.70
C VAL A 252 17.99 -37.65 6.64
N LYS A 253 16.66 -37.68 6.84
CA LYS A 253 16.02 -38.72 7.65
C LYS A 253 16.32 -40.12 7.13
N GLU A 254 16.13 -40.34 5.82
CA GLU A 254 16.39 -41.64 5.19
C GLU A 254 17.89 -42.01 5.24
N ALA A 255 18.78 -41.03 5.16
CA ALA A 255 20.21 -41.25 5.32
C ALA A 255 20.61 -41.59 6.76
N PHE A 256 20.04 -40.91 7.75
CA PHE A 256 20.26 -41.22 9.17
C PHE A 256 19.82 -42.64 9.50
N ASP A 257 18.64 -43.06 9.02
CA ASP A 257 18.14 -44.42 9.23
C ASP A 257 19.06 -45.49 8.65
N ARG A 258 19.63 -45.25 7.46
CA ARG A 258 20.56 -46.17 6.80
C ARG A 258 21.90 -46.25 7.53
N GLU A 259 22.38 -45.13 8.03
CA GLU A 259 23.70 -45.02 8.68
C GLU A 259 23.63 -45.31 10.18
N GLY A 260 22.44 -45.56 10.73
CA GLY A 260 22.23 -45.87 12.15
C GLY A 260 22.41 -44.67 13.08
N ILE A 261 22.08 -43.47 12.60
CA ILE A 261 22.01 -42.25 13.42
C ILE A 261 20.58 -42.11 13.92
N SER A 262 20.42 -41.93 15.24
CA SER A 262 19.12 -41.89 15.88
C SER A 262 18.55 -40.46 15.90
N ILE A 263 17.25 -40.34 15.73
CA ILE A 263 16.53 -39.09 16.00
C ILE A 263 15.79 -39.30 17.33
N PRO A 264 16.20 -38.60 18.39
CA PRO A 264 15.76 -38.91 19.75
C PRO A 264 14.30 -38.52 19.94
N TYR A 265 13.60 -39.32 20.74
CA TYR A 265 12.36 -38.88 21.38
C TYR A 265 12.70 -37.98 22.58
N PRO A 266 11.74 -37.21 23.11
CA PRO A 266 11.92 -36.53 24.39
C PRO A 266 12.25 -37.55 25.50
N HIS A 267 13.38 -37.37 26.16
CA HIS A 267 13.84 -38.22 27.27
C HIS A 267 13.53 -37.57 28.62
N GLN A 268 13.16 -38.39 29.60
CA GLN A 268 12.99 -37.96 30.99
C GLN A 268 13.76 -38.89 31.91
N VAL A 269 14.40 -38.31 32.93
CA VAL A 269 15.10 -39.06 33.96
C VAL A 269 14.19 -39.17 35.18
N GLU A 270 13.72 -40.39 35.48
CA GLU A 270 13.00 -40.67 36.73
C GLU A 270 14.01 -40.94 37.85
N ILE A 271 14.00 -40.11 38.89
CA ILE A 271 14.84 -40.29 40.08
C ILE A 271 13.99 -40.90 41.19
N GLN A 272 14.14 -42.21 41.41
CA GLN A 272 13.52 -42.89 42.55
C GLN A 272 14.41 -42.76 43.79
N LYS A 273 14.02 -41.88 44.72
CA LYS A 273 14.69 -41.76 46.02
C LYS A 273 14.20 -42.88 46.96
N GLN A 274 15.09 -43.80 47.33
CA GLN A 274 14.80 -44.76 48.41
C GLN A 274 14.73 -44.00 49.75
N ALA A 275 13.63 -44.16 50.48
CA ALA A 275 13.54 -43.67 51.85
C ALA A 275 14.57 -44.43 52.70
N ALA A 276 15.37 -43.70 53.48
CA ALA A 276 16.23 -44.32 54.48
C ALA A 276 15.32 -45.03 55.49
N ASN A 277 15.46 -46.35 55.63
CA ASN A 277 14.85 -47.05 56.76
C ASN A 277 15.66 -46.69 58.00
N ASP A 278 15.06 -45.92 58.89
CA ASP A 278 15.57 -45.62 60.25
C ASP A 278 15.62 -46.88 61.14
#